data_AF-A0A1T5G901-F1
#
_entry.id   AF-A0A1T5G901-F1
#
_cell.length_a   1.000
_cell.length_b   1.000
_cell.length_c   1.000
_cell.angle_alpha   90.00
_cell.angle_beta   90.00
_cell.angle_gamma   90.00
#
_symmetry.space_group_name_H-M   'P 1'
#
loop_
_entity.id
_entity.type
_entity.pdbx_description
1 polymer ?
#
loop_
_entity_poly.entity_id
_entity_poly.type
_entity_poly.pdbx_seq_one_letter_code
_entity_poly.pdbx_strand_id
1 'polypeptide(L)'
;MGPAPQRRLSVQTYRQTYRQTYQHGRRRAGYATMKREFRSVSVDPQPGEGQPLINPVHLRTLVEVIRLGSFAAAATRLGYTASAVSQQMSALERDTGVTLFQRAARSIQPTEAAVVMTRHAAKVLTDIETLMAAASRAQESPSQELRLGIFPSLATYVLPPILQNPAWKKLGIDLRVSVAEPAQTIQGLRTGGELDVALVYQVGQSGLAWPHTVDRQWIGDDDFRVVLPAAWGIGTDSKVAAPHLSDMPWIMHHPGTSDATVIERLFASCNLHPRVVAYSDDFHASLEMAAAGLGAALVPELALRHRPAGVVVLDVPEIRLARNVFALLINEKRTAQVQLFVELLAETMHRLGTARKD
;
A
#
# COMPACT_ATOMS: atom_id res chain seq x y z
N MET A 1 5.76 -4.03 45.94
CA MET A 1 5.67 -4.68 44.62
C MET A 1 5.54 -3.58 43.57
N GLY A 2 6.65 -3.17 42.98
CA GLY A 2 6.68 -2.15 41.92
C GLY A 2 6.61 -2.81 40.53
N PRO A 3 5.93 -2.20 39.55
CA PRO A 3 5.89 -2.71 38.19
C PRO A 3 7.23 -2.48 37.47
N ALA A 4 7.65 -3.48 36.69
CA ALA A 4 8.91 -3.53 35.96
C ALA A 4 9.02 -2.47 34.85
N PRO A 5 10.23 -1.95 34.54
CA PRO A 5 10.42 -0.91 33.54
C PRO A 5 10.40 -1.48 32.11
N GLN A 6 9.49 -0.97 31.28
CA GLN A 6 9.52 -1.17 29.83
C GLN A 6 10.70 -0.40 29.24
N ARG A 7 11.65 -1.14 28.65
CA ARG A 7 12.85 -0.58 28.01
C ARG A 7 12.48 0.25 26.78
N ARG A 8 12.84 1.54 26.79
CA ARG A 8 12.95 2.39 25.60
C ARG A 8 14.01 1.81 24.66
N LEU A 9 13.64 1.49 23.42
CA LEU A 9 14.60 1.22 22.34
C LEU A 9 14.71 2.48 21.48
N SER A 10 15.93 3.00 21.34
CA SER A 10 16.26 4.21 20.58
C SER A 10 16.33 3.94 19.08
N VAL A 11 16.04 4.99 18.30
CA VAL A 11 16.01 5.04 16.81
C VAL A 11 17.36 4.66 16.16
N GLN A 12 18.45 4.56 16.91
CA GLN A 12 19.77 4.16 16.40
C GLN A 12 19.93 2.65 16.18
N THR A 13 19.13 1.80 16.82
CA THR A 13 19.32 0.34 16.79
C THR A 13 18.78 -0.31 15.50
N TYR A 14 17.89 0.36 14.75
CA TYR A 14 17.35 -0.17 13.48
C TYR A 14 18.35 -0.09 12.32
N ARG A 15 19.35 0.79 12.40
CA ARG A 15 20.39 0.98 11.36
C ARG A 15 21.43 -0.15 11.31
N GLN A 16 21.51 -1.00 12.33
CA GLN A 16 22.61 -1.97 12.48
C GLN A 16 22.29 -3.38 12.00
N THR A 17 21.01 -3.79 11.97
CA THR A 17 20.63 -5.17 11.65
C THR A 17 20.56 -5.47 10.15
N TYR A 18 20.48 -4.44 9.30
CA TYR A 18 20.35 -4.64 7.84
C TYR A 18 21.70 -4.73 7.09
N ARG A 19 22.83 -4.60 7.79
CA ARG A 19 24.18 -4.51 7.18
C ARG A 19 25.04 -5.78 7.29
N GLN A 20 24.51 -6.90 7.81
CA GLN A 20 25.32 -8.10 8.10
C GLN A 20 25.01 -9.38 7.31
N THR A 21 24.00 -9.42 6.43
CA THR A 21 23.62 -10.70 5.76
C THR A 21 24.11 -10.87 4.32
N TYR A 22 24.92 -9.95 3.78
CA TYR A 22 25.41 -10.04 2.38
C TYR A 22 26.92 -9.84 2.26
N GLN A 23 27.71 -10.59 3.03
CA GLN A 23 29.12 -10.80 2.72
C GLN A 23 29.53 -12.23 3.09
N HIS A 24 29.30 -13.19 2.19
CA HIS A 24 30.30 -14.18 1.76
C HIS A 24 29.72 -15.13 0.70
N GLY A 25 30.04 -14.82 -0.56
CA GLY A 25 29.83 -15.70 -1.69
C GLY A 25 31.12 -15.85 -2.50
N ARG A 26 31.75 -17.02 -2.39
CA ARG A 26 32.68 -17.65 -3.34
C ARG A 26 32.50 -19.16 -3.15
N ARG A 27 32.55 -20.07 -4.12
CA ARG A 27 32.35 -20.14 -5.59
C ARG A 27 32.65 -21.62 -5.91
N ARG A 28 31.83 -22.28 -6.74
CA ARG A 28 32.14 -23.47 -7.60
C ARG A 28 32.67 -24.78 -6.97
N ALA A 29 31.89 -25.86 -7.12
CA ALA A 29 32.24 -27.16 -7.76
C ALA A 29 31.30 -28.26 -7.22
N GLY A 30 30.73 -29.12 -8.09
CA GLY A 30 29.99 -30.30 -7.64
C GLY A 30 28.71 -30.66 -8.41
N TYR A 31 28.68 -30.48 -9.74
CA TYR A 31 27.80 -31.31 -10.57
C TYR A 31 28.55 -32.62 -10.85
N ALA A 32 27.85 -33.74 -10.69
CA ALA A 32 28.34 -35.12 -10.75
C ALA A 32 29.05 -35.60 -9.47
N THR A 33 28.27 -36.11 -8.51
CA THR A 33 28.44 -37.41 -7.83
C THR A 33 27.33 -37.56 -6.78
N MET A 34 26.12 -37.97 -7.19
CA MET A 34 25.15 -38.63 -6.30
C MET A 34 24.02 -39.25 -7.13
N LYS A 35 24.42 -40.10 -8.09
CA LYS A 35 23.56 -41.15 -8.66
C LYS A 35 24.07 -42.47 -8.11
N ARG A 36 23.58 -42.86 -6.93
CA ARG A 36 23.46 -44.23 -6.43
C ARG A 36 23.11 -44.16 -4.94
N GLU A 37 22.25 -45.08 -4.52
CA GLU A 37 21.76 -45.29 -3.16
C GLU A 37 20.60 -44.40 -2.72
N PHE A 38 19.43 -44.63 -3.31
CA PHE A 38 18.27 -44.97 -2.48
C PHE A 38 17.57 -46.18 -3.10
N ARG A 39 17.74 -47.31 -2.41
CA ARG A 39 16.98 -48.55 -2.61
C ARG A 39 15.49 -48.26 -2.46
N SER A 40 14.70 -48.98 -3.24
CA SER A 40 13.27 -49.20 -3.11
C SER A 40 12.78 -49.13 -1.66
N VAL A 41 12.18 -48.00 -1.30
CA VAL A 41 11.17 -47.96 -0.25
C VAL A 41 9.84 -48.08 -0.99
N SER A 42 9.18 -49.22 -0.83
CA SER A 42 7.78 -49.38 -1.19
C SER A 42 6.99 -48.36 -0.37
N VAL A 43 6.55 -47.29 -1.03
CA VAL A 43 5.53 -46.40 -0.47
C VAL A 43 4.20 -47.05 -0.83
N ASP A 44 3.53 -47.62 0.16
CA ASP A 44 2.13 -48.02 0.02
C ASP A 44 1.32 -46.82 -0.51
N PRO A 45 0.47 -46.98 -1.53
CA PRO A 45 -0.42 -45.91 -1.95
C PRO A 45 -1.58 -45.77 -0.96
N GLN A 46 -2.07 -44.53 -0.81
CA GLN A 46 -3.39 -44.06 -0.29
C GLN A 46 -3.36 -43.31 1.06
N PRO A 47 -3.96 -42.10 1.11
CA PRO A 47 -5.41 -41.94 1.02
C PRO A 47 -5.88 -40.93 -0.06
N GLY A 48 -6.64 -41.40 -1.04
CA GLY A 48 -7.23 -40.58 -2.11
C GLY A 48 -8.40 -41.22 -2.87
N GLU A 49 -8.82 -42.45 -2.56
CA GLU A 49 -10.02 -43.05 -3.17
C GLU A 49 -11.27 -42.70 -2.36
N GLY A 50 -12.08 -41.77 -2.88
CA GLY A 50 -13.46 -41.55 -2.44
C GLY A 50 -13.88 -40.11 -2.15
N GLN A 51 -13.02 -39.10 -2.31
CA GLN A 51 -13.46 -37.71 -2.15
C GLN A 51 -14.22 -37.24 -3.40
N PRO A 52 -15.50 -36.82 -3.28
CA PRO A 52 -16.28 -36.38 -4.42
C PRO A 52 -15.65 -35.13 -5.05
N LEU A 53 -15.33 -35.21 -6.34
CA LEU A 53 -14.78 -34.09 -7.09
C LEU A 53 -15.91 -33.09 -7.39
N ILE A 54 -16.04 -32.07 -6.55
CA ILE A 54 -17.06 -31.03 -6.70
C ILE A 54 -16.81 -30.25 -8.00
N ASN A 55 -17.79 -30.23 -8.90
CA ASN A 55 -17.71 -29.49 -10.16
C ASN A 55 -17.91 -27.97 -9.92
N PRO A 56 -16.93 -27.11 -10.28
CA PRO A 56 -17.05 -25.65 -10.13
C PRO A 56 -18.25 -25.04 -10.87
N VAL A 57 -18.69 -25.64 -11.97
CA VAL A 57 -19.89 -25.21 -12.70
C VAL A 57 -21.12 -25.36 -11.80
N HIS A 58 -21.24 -26.46 -11.07
CA HIS A 58 -22.37 -26.69 -10.17
C HIS A 58 -22.34 -25.72 -8.98
N LEU A 59 -21.15 -25.37 -8.47
CA LEU A 59 -21.01 -24.36 -7.43
C LEU A 59 -21.46 -22.97 -7.92
N ARG A 60 -21.09 -22.58 -9.14
CA ARG A 60 -21.53 -21.31 -9.73
C ARG A 60 -23.05 -21.29 -9.94
N THR A 61 -23.63 -22.42 -10.36
CA THR A 61 -25.08 -22.56 -10.48
C THR A 61 -25.78 -22.44 -9.12
N LEU A 62 -25.24 -23.06 -8.05
CA LEU A 62 -25.78 -22.93 -6.70
C LEU A 62 -25.81 -21.47 -6.23
N VAL A 63 -24.71 -20.73 -6.42
CA VAL A 63 -24.61 -19.31 -6.06
C VAL A 63 -25.69 -18.48 -6.76
N GLU A 64 -25.87 -18.66 -8.06
CA GLU A 64 -26.86 -17.90 -8.82
C GLU A 64 -28.30 -18.28 -8.49
N VAL A 65 -28.56 -19.57 -8.23
CA VAL A 65 -29.88 -20.04 -7.78
C VAL A 65 -30.26 -19.44 -6.44
N ILE A 66 -29.35 -19.41 -5.46
CA ILE A 66 -29.62 -18.80 -4.15
C ILE A 66 -29.81 -17.29 -4.27
N ARG A 67 -29.00 -16.63 -5.10
CA ARG A 67 -29.08 -15.18 -5.34
C ARG A 67 -30.40 -14.77 -5.98
N LEU A 68 -30.94 -15.58 -6.89
CA LEU A 68 -32.14 -15.26 -7.67
C LEU A 68 -33.42 -15.92 -7.15
N GLY A 69 -33.30 -16.89 -6.22
CA GLY A 69 -34.43 -17.63 -5.66
C GLY A 69 -35.18 -18.51 -6.67
N SER A 70 -34.63 -18.74 -7.87
CA SER A 70 -35.32 -19.44 -8.95
C SER A 70 -34.34 -20.15 -9.90
N PHE A 71 -34.59 -21.43 -10.18
CA PHE A 71 -33.84 -22.18 -11.19
C PHE A 71 -34.04 -21.60 -12.58
N ALA A 72 -35.24 -21.13 -12.92
CA ALA A 72 -35.51 -20.54 -14.23
C ALA A 72 -34.73 -19.22 -14.42
N ALA A 73 -34.71 -18.36 -13.40
CA ALA A 73 -33.94 -17.11 -13.44
C ALA A 73 -32.43 -17.37 -13.51
N ALA A 74 -31.92 -18.34 -12.73
CA ALA A 74 -30.51 -18.75 -12.79
C ALA A 74 -30.15 -19.36 -14.14
N ALA A 75 -31.03 -20.15 -14.74
CA ALA A 75 -30.85 -20.72 -16.07
C ALA A 75 -30.71 -19.62 -17.14
N THR A 76 -31.62 -18.65 -17.15
CA THR A 76 -31.53 -17.49 -18.06
C THR A 76 -30.24 -16.70 -17.87
N ARG A 77 -29.82 -16.46 -16.62
CA ARG A 77 -28.58 -15.74 -16.28
C ARG A 77 -27.33 -16.48 -16.77
N LEU A 78 -27.30 -17.80 -16.62
CA LEU A 78 -26.13 -18.64 -16.91
C LEU A 78 -26.12 -19.19 -18.34
N GLY A 79 -27.16 -18.92 -19.14
CA GLY A 79 -27.28 -19.45 -20.51
C GLY A 79 -27.62 -20.94 -20.56
N TYR A 80 -28.26 -21.48 -19.52
CA TYR A 80 -28.70 -22.87 -19.44
C TYR A 80 -30.22 -23.00 -19.57
N THR A 81 -30.71 -24.23 -19.72
CA THR A 81 -32.13 -24.56 -19.55
C THR A 81 -32.45 -24.77 -18.06
N ALA A 82 -33.71 -24.56 -17.67
CA ALA A 82 -34.15 -24.82 -16.29
C ALA A 82 -33.95 -26.31 -15.88
N SER A 83 -34.12 -27.24 -16.83
CA SER A 83 -33.84 -28.67 -16.60
C SER A 83 -32.36 -28.94 -16.36
N ALA A 84 -31.45 -28.27 -17.09
CA ALA A 84 -30.01 -28.38 -16.88
C ALA A 84 -29.59 -27.85 -15.50
N VAL A 85 -30.12 -26.69 -15.07
CA VAL A 85 -29.88 -26.16 -13.72
C VAL A 85 -30.38 -27.13 -12.65
N SER A 86 -31.58 -27.69 -12.80
CA SER A 86 -32.10 -28.69 -11.86
C SER A 86 -31.21 -29.94 -11.79
N GLN A 87 -30.72 -30.43 -12.94
CA GLN A 87 -29.82 -31.58 -12.98
C GLN A 87 -28.47 -31.29 -12.33
N GLN A 88 -27.91 -30.10 -12.53
CA GLN A 88 -26.66 -29.67 -11.88
C GLN A 88 -26.82 -29.59 -10.35
N MET A 89 -27.94 -29.09 -9.85
CA MET A 89 -28.23 -29.06 -8.41
C MET A 89 -28.39 -30.48 -7.85
N SER A 90 -29.14 -31.35 -8.52
CA SER A 90 -29.27 -32.75 -8.10
C SER A 90 -27.95 -33.52 -8.19
N ALA A 91 -27.06 -33.17 -9.13
CA ALA A 91 -25.71 -33.73 -9.18
C ALA A 91 -24.89 -33.26 -7.98
N LEU A 92 -24.91 -31.96 -7.65
CA LEU A 92 -24.21 -31.41 -6.49
C LEU A 92 -24.69 -32.02 -5.16
N GLU A 93 -26.00 -32.21 -5.00
CA GLU A 93 -26.57 -32.87 -3.82
C GLU A 93 -26.12 -34.34 -3.71
N ARG A 94 -26.05 -35.06 -4.84
CA ARG A 94 -25.55 -36.45 -4.88
C ARG A 94 -24.06 -36.52 -4.58
N ASP A 95 -23.27 -35.65 -5.17
CA ASP A 95 -21.81 -35.64 -5.01
C ASP A 95 -21.43 -35.29 -3.57
N THR A 96 -22.19 -34.39 -2.92
CA THR A 96 -21.90 -33.96 -1.54
C THR A 96 -22.64 -34.77 -0.47
N GLY A 97 -23.66 -35.54 -0.85
CA GLY A 97 -24.57 -36.21 0.10
C GLY A 97 -25.45 -35.24 0.91
N VAL A 98 -25.50 -33.96 0.55
CA VAL A 98 -26.21 -32.90 1.28
C VAL A 98 -27.45 -32.48 0.50
N THR A 99 -28.60 -32.44 1.17
CA THR A 99 -29.81 -31.84 0.59
C THR A 99 -29.72 -30.31 0.66
N LEU A 100 -29.70 -29.67 -0.51
CA LEU A 100 -29.54 -28.23 -0.67
C LEU A 100 -30.90 -27.54 -0.91
N PHE A 101 -31.87 -28.25 -1.49
CA PHE A 101 -33.19 -27.69 -1.76
C PHE A 101 -34.33 -28.58 -1.28
N GLN A 102 -35.36 -27.96 -0.71
CA GLN A 102 -36.61 -28.65 -0.37
C GLN A 102 -37.65 -28.43 -1.45
N ARG A 103 -38.47 -29.45 -1.70
CA ARG A 103 -39.60 -29.36 -2.63
C ARG A 103 -40.74 -28.58 -1.95
N ALA A 104 -41.03 -27.38 -2.46
CA ALA A 104 -42.28 -26.67 -2.17
C ALA A 104 -43.10 -26.48 -3.46
N ALA A 105 -44.43 -26.49 -3.34
CA ALA A 105 -45.35 -26.65 -4.47
C ALA A 105 -45.26 -25.54 -5.55
N ARG A 106 -44.64 -24.38 -5.26
CA ARG A 106 -44.52 -23.24 -6.18
C ARG A 106 -43.22 -22.45 -6.06
N SER A 107 -42.29 -22.84 -5.19
CA SER A 107 -41.01 -22.14 -5.01
C SER A 107 -39.91 -23.09 -4.57
N ILE A 108 -38.68 -22.67 -4.79
CA ILE A 108 -37.50 -23.42 -4.38
C ILE A 108 -37.08 -22.86 -3.02
N GLN A 109 -37.08 -23.71 -2.00
CA GLN A 109 -36.68 -23.33 -0.65
C GLN A 109 -35.27 -23.88 -0.39
N PRO A 110 -34.26 -23.01 -0.25
CA PRO A 110 -32.93 -23.45 0.10
C PRO A 110 -32.87 -23.93 1.55
N THR A 111 -32.10 -24.98 1.81
CA THR A 111 -31.80 -25.42 3.18
C THR A 111 -30.74 -24.50 3.80
N GLU A 112 -30.59 -24.57 5.13
CA GLU A 112 -29.47 -23.91 5.82
C GLU A 112 -28.12 -24.38 5.26
N ALA A 113 -28.01 -25.67 4.92
CA ALA A 113 -26.82 -26.24 4.31
C ALA A 113 -26.51 -25.60 2.94
N ALA A 114 -27.52 -25.27 2.13
CA ALA A 114 -27.30 -24.56 0.87
C ALA A 114 -26.80 -23.13 1.08
N VAL A 115 -27.30 -22.42 2.08
CA VAL A 115 -26.84 -21.06 2.42
C VAL A 115 -25.37 -21.09 2.88
N VAL A 116 -25.02 -22.04 3.75
CA VAL A 116 -23.64 -22.23 4.21
C VAL A 116 -22.73 -22.61 3.05
N MET A 117 -23.11 -23.63 2.27
CA MET A 117 -22.33 -24.10 1.11
C MET A 117 -22.10 -22.97 0.10
N THR A 118 -23.11 -22.14 -0.17
CA THR A 118 -23.01 -21.00 -1.09
C THR A 118 -21.95 -19.99 -0.67
N ARG A 119 -21.84 -19.70 0.63
CA ARG A 119 -20.81 -18.79 1.16
C ARG A 119 -19.40 -19.31 0.92
N HIS A 120 -19.19 -20.62 1.04
CA HIS A 120 -17.90 -21.25 0.78
C HIS A 120 -17.64 -21.43 -0.72
N ALA A 121 -18.68 -21.76 -1.50
CA ALA A 121 -18.63 -21.88 -2.95
C ALA A 121 -18.16 -20.57 -3.61
N ALA A 122 -18.65 -19.42 -3.15
CA ALA A 122 -18.21 -18.12 -3.66
C ALA A 122 -16.70 -17.89 -3.48
N LYS A 123 -16.13 -18.32 -2.35
CA LYS A 123 -14.68 -18.23 -2.09
C LYS A 123 -13.89 -19.14 -3.02
N VAL A 124 -14.29 -20.40 -3.14
CA VAL A 124 -13.63 -21.38 -4.04
C VAL A 124 -13.66 -20.90 -5.49
N LEU A 125 -14.79 -20.35 -5.95
CA LEU A 125 -14.89 -19.80 -7.31
C LEU A 125 -13.96 -18.60 -7.51
N THR A 126 -13.80 -17.75 -6.49
CA THR A 126 -12.85 -16.63 -6.51
C THR A 126 -11.41 -17.14 -6.58
N ASP A 127 -11.07 -18.20 -5.84
CA ASP A 127 -9.73 -18.81 -5.87
C ASP A 127 -9.44 -19.46 -7.24
N ILE A 128 -10.44 -20.09 -7.86
CA ILE A 128 -10.33 -20.64 -9.23
C ILE A 128 -10.12 -19.52 -10.26
N GLU A 129 -10.88 -18.43 -10.16
CA GLU A 129 -10.70 -17.25 -11.02
C GLU A 129 -9.29 -16.65 -10.85
N THR A 130 -8.79 -16.60 -9.61
CA THR A 130 -7.43 -16.14 -9.28
C THR A 130 -6.37 -17.06 -9.88
N LEU A 131 -6.55 -18.37 -9.78
CA LEU A 131 -5.66 -19.37 -10.37
C LEU A 131 -5.62 -19.28 -11.90
N MET A 132 -6.77 -19.12 -12.56
CA MET A 132 -6.85 -18.94 -14.01
C MET A 132 -6.22 -17.62 -14.46
N ALA A 133 -6.39 -16.54 -13.70
CA ALA A 133 -5.74 -15.27 -13.95
C ALA A 133 -4.21 -15.37 -13.78
N ALA A 134 -3.73 -16.10 -12.77
CA ALA A 134 -2.31 -16.36 -12.55
C ALA A 134 -1.70 -17.20 -13.68
N ALA A 135 -2.40 -18.23 -14.16
CA ALA A 135 -1.96 -19.08 -15.27
C ALA A 135 -1.91 -18.30 -16.60
N SER A 136 -2.90 -17.44 -16.86
CA SER A 136 -2.95 -16.60 -18.07
C SER A 136 -1.82 -15.56 -18.10
N ARG A 137 -1.45 -15.02 -16.93
CA ARG A 137 -0.30 -14.09 -16.78
C ARG A 137 1.07 -14.74 -17.01
N ALA A 138 1.15 -16.06 -17.04
CA ALA A 138 2.40 -16.78 -17.28
C ALA A 138 2.69 -17.03 -18.78
N GLN A 139 1.70 -16.86 -19.67
CA GLN A 139 1.83 -17.22 -21.08
C GLN A 139 2.20 -16.07 -22.03
N GLU A 140 2.06 -14.82 -21.62
CA GLU A 140 2.42 -13.66 -22.44
C GLU A 140 3.21 -12.69 -21.53
N SER A 141 4.24 -12.02 -22.07
CA SER A 141 4.94 -10.95 -21.36
C SER A 141 4.54 -9.56 -21.90
N PRO A 142 3.25 -9.16 -21.83
CA PRO A 142 2.87 -7.76 -21.98
C PRO A 142 3.22 -7.02 -20.69
N SER A 143 3.44 -5.72 -20.80
CA SER A 143 3.71 -4.85 -19.65
C SER A 143 2.77 -5.14 -18.47
N GLN A 144 3.33 -5.33 -17.28
CA GLN A 144 2.56 -5.52 -16.07
C GLN A 144 1.92 -4.18 -15.70
N GLU A 145 0.59 -4.07 -15.80
CA GLU A 145 -0.10 -2.90 -15.27
C GLU A 145 0.10 -2.82 -13.74
N LEU A 146 0.53 -1.65 -13.27
CA LEU A 146 0.73 -1.33 -11.86
C LEU A 146 -0.09 -0.08 -11.50
N ARG A 147 -1.04 -0.23 -10.59
CA ARG A 147 -1.88 0.87 -10.09
C ARG A 147 -1.28 1.43 -8.80
N LEU A 148 -0.81 2.66 -8.86
CA LEU A 148 -0.05 3.33 -7.82
C LEU A 148 -0.88 4.46 -7.18
N GLY A 149 -1.10 4.38 -5.87
CA GLY A 149 -1.49 5.51 -5.04
C GLY A 149 -0.26 6.27 -4.57
N ILE A 150 -0.24 7.59 -4.71
CA ILE A 150 0.91 8.41 -4.34
C ILE A 150 0.46 9.78 -3.80
N PHE A 151 1.12 10.29 -2.76
CA PHE A 151 0.79 11.61 -2.22
C PHE A 151 1.43 12.75 -3.05
N PRO A 152 0.85 13.96 -3.03
CA PRO A 152 1.19 15.03 -3.98
C PRO A 152 2.68 15.36 -4.07
N SER A 153 3.39 15.55 -2.95
CA SER A 153 4.80 15.95 -3.02
C SER A 153 5.70 14.85 -3.62
N LEU A 154 5.43 13.57 -3.34
CA LEU A 154 6.19 12.47 -3.95
C LEU A 154 5.91 12.33 -5.45
N ALA A 155 4.64 12.52 -5.85
CA ALA A 155 4.21 12.53 -7.24
C ALA A 155 4.87 13.66 -8.05
N THR A 156 5.04 14.83 -7.43
CA THR A 156 5.63 16.00 -8.08
C THR A 156 7.15 15.90 -8.20
N TYR A 157 7.85 15.44 -7.16
CA TYR A 157 9.31 15.60 -7.09
C TYR A 157 10.12 14.31 -7.27
N VAL A 158 9.54 13.14 -7.02
CA VAL A 158 10.26 11.85 -7.02
C VAL A 158 9.86 10.98 -8.21
N LEU A 159 8.58 10.93 -8.55
CA LEU A 159 8.10 10.11 -9.67
C LEU A 159 8.66 10.57 -11.04
N PRO A 160 8.69 11.86 -11.41
CA PRO A 160 9.10 12.27 -12.75
C PRO A 160 10.56 11.92 -13.09
N PRO A 161 11.56 12.13 -12.19
CA PRO A 161 12.93 11.69 -12.44
C PRO A 161 13.06 10.18 -12.70
N ILE A 162 12.21 9.36 -12.08
CA ILE A 162 12.19 7.90 -12.30
C ILE A 162 11.64 7.60 -13.69
N LEU A 163 10.52 8.22 -14.08
CA LEU A 163 9.91 8.02 -15.39
C LEU A 163 10.79 8.51 -16.55
N GLN A 164 11.61 9.54 -16.30
CA GLN A 164 12.60 10.06 -17.26
C GLN A 164 13.85 9.18 -17.36
N ASN A 165 14.09 8.27 -16.41
CA ASN A 165 15.24 7.38 -16.44
C ASN A 165 15.12 6.37 -17.60
N PRO A 166 16.12 6.21 -18.48
CA PRO A 166 16.08 5.22 -19.56
C PRO A 166 15.85 3.77 -19.09
N ALA A 167 16.22 3.44 -17.86
CA ALA A 167 15.97 2.14 -17.25
C ALA A 167 14.48 1.88 -16.97
N TRP A 168 13.64 2.92 -16.84
CA TRP A 168 12.21 2.80 -16.56
C TRP A 168 11.50 1.93 -17.61
N LYS A 169 11.73 2.18 -18.90
CA LYS A 169 11.13 1.40 -19.99
C LYS A 169 11.51 -0.09 -19.93
N LYS A 170 12.68 -0.42 -19.38
CA LYS A 170 13.15 -1.81 -19.25
C LYS A 170 12.47 -2.57 -18.12
N LEU A 171 11.79 -1.88 -17.19
CA LEU A 171 11.01 -2.54 -16.13
C LEU A 171 9.75 -3.21 -16.67
N GLY A 172 9.26 -2.83 -17.85
CA GLY A 172 8.04 -3.42 -18.42
C GLY A 172 6.80 -3.16 -17.57
N ILE A 173 6.76 -2.03 -16.85
CA ILE A 173 5.61 -1.61 -16.03
C ILE A 173 4.78 -0.61 -16.83
N ASP A 174 3.49 -0.87 -16.95
CA ASP A 174 2.51 0.12 -17.39
C ASP A 174 1.88 0.77 -16.15
N LEU A 175 2.21 2.02 -15.88
CA LEU A 175 1.91 2.66 -14.61
C LEU A 175 0.62 3.49 -14.70
N ARG A 176 -0.38 3.15 -13.88
CA ARG A 176 -1.55 4.00 -13.61
C ARG A 176 -1.38 4.68 -12.26
N VAL A 177 -1.48 6.01 -12.24
CA VAL A 177 -1.20 6.80 -11.04
C VAL A 177 -2.48 7.46 -10.53
N SER A 178 -2.76 7.33 -9.24
CA SER A 178 -3.77 8.07 -8.50
C SER A 178 -3.07 8.93 -7.45
N VAL A 179 -3.19 10.25 -7.56
CA VAL A 179 -2.58 11.20 -6.63
C VAL A 179 -3.61 11.54 -5.55
N ALA A 180 -3.34 11.16 -4.30
CA ALA A 180 -4.25 11.34 -3.17
C ALA A 180 -3.51 11.20 -1.83
N GLU A 181 -4.13 11.68 -0.76
CA GLU A 181 -3.55 11.60 0.59
C GLU A 181 -3.47 10.15 1.11
N PRO A 182 -2.55 9.82 2.04
CA PRO A 182 -2.34 8.46 2.53
C PRO A 182 -3.63 7.74 2.99
N ALA A 183 -4.51 8.45 3.69
CA ALA A 183 -5.78 7.87 4.16
C ALA A 183 -6.67 7.38 3.00
N GLN A 184 -6.66 8.09 1.87
CA GLN A 184 -7.44 7.75 0.68
C GLN A 184 -6.77 6.61 -0.10
N THR A 185 -5.45 6.66 -0.28
CA THR A 185 -4.72 5.63 -1.03
C THR A 185 -4.69 4.28 -0.30
N ILE A 186 -4.65 4.28 1.04
CA ILE A 186 -4.75 3.03 1.83
C ILE A 186 -6.11 2.34 1.64
N GLN A 187 -7.20 3.09 1.49
CA GLN A 187 -8.54 2.49 1.26
C GLN A 187 -8.60 1.74 -0.09
N GLY A 188 -7.81 2.17 -1.08
CA GLY A 188 -7.70 1.50 -2.38
C GLY A 188 -6.89 0.21 -2.35
N LEU A 189 -6.11 -0.05 -1.29
CA LEU A 189 -5.24 -1.23 -1.15
C LEU A 189 -5.97 -2.43 -0.56
N ARG A 190 -6.40 -3.35 -1.44
CA ARG A 190 -6.92 -4.68 -1.09
C ARG A 190 -6.76 -5.64 -2.26
N THR A 191 -6.79 -6.96 -2.03
CA THR A 191 -6.86 -7.95 -3.11
C THR A 191 -8.10 -7.65 -3.98
N GLY A 192 -7.92 -7.48 -5.29
CA GLY A 192 -8.97 -7.03 -6.22
C GLY A 192 -9.38 -5.55 -6.09
N GLY A 193 -8.66 -4.77 -5.30
CA GLY A 193 -8.89 -3.33 -5.06
C GLY A 193 -8.48 -2.44 -6.23
N GLU A 194 -8.54 -1.13 -6.02
CA GLU A 194 -8.24 -0.11 -7.03
C GLU A 194 -6.74 0.16 -7.18
N LEU A 195 -5.96 -0.11 -6.13
CA LEU A 195 -4.52 0.11 -6.08
C LEU A 195 -3.76 -1.18 -5.78
N ASP A 196 -2.57 -1.29 -6.34
CA ASP A 196 -1.63 -2.39 -6.13
C ASP A 196 -0.50 -2.00 -5.16
N VAL A 197 -0.09 -0.72 -5.22
CA VAL A 197 0.90 -0.11 -4.32
C VAL A 197 0.38 1.24 -3.86
N ALA A 198 0.53 1.57 -2.57
CA ALA A 198 0.35 2.93 -2.09
C ALA A 198 1.64 3.45 -1.45
N LEU A 199 2.05 4.65 -1.85
CA LEU A 199 3.11 5.39 -1.21
C LEU A 199 2.47 6.29 -0.16
N VAL A 200 2.87 6.10 1.07
CA VAL A 200 2.30 6.75 2.25
C VAL A 200 3.40 7.35 3.09
N TYR A 201 3.05 8.28 3.96
CA TYR A 201 3.97 8.81 4.95
C TYR A 201 3.35 8.75 6.35
N GLN A 202 4.17 8.50 7.37
CA GLN A 202 3.81 8.68 8.77
C GLN A 202 4.55 9.89 9.34
N VAL A 203 3.89 10.63 10.23
CA VAL A 203 4.49 11.79 10.90
C VAL A 203 4.45 11.56 12.41
N GLY A 204 5.60 11.48 13.07
CA GLY A 204 5.65 11.16 14.50
C GLY A 204 5.00 9.81 14.86
N GLN A 205 4.27 9.74 15.98
CA GLN A 205 3.56 8.53 16.43
C GLN A 205 2.10 8.44 15.96
N SER A 206 1.62 9.32 15.07
CA SER A 206 0.28 9.16 14.51
C SER A 206 0.29 7.95 13.58
N GLY A 207 -0.20 6.82 14.09
CA GLY A 207 -0.24 5.56 13.38
C GLY A 207 -1.30 5.59 12.29
N LEU A 208 -0.90 5.75 11.03
CA LEU A 208 -1.69 5.22 9.93
C LEU A 208 -1.85 3.71 10.14
N ALA A 209 -3.09 3.25 10.12
CA ALA A 209 -3.41 1.83 10.16
C ALA A 209 -3.61 1.33 8.72
N TRP A 210 -3.02 0.19 8.40
CA TRP A 210 -3.25 -0.52 7.15
C TRP A 210 -3.48 -2.00 7.45
N PRO A 211 -4.12 -2.75 6.54
CA PRO A 211 -4.40 -4.16 6.75
C PRO A 211 -3.14 -4.98 7.03
N HIS A 212 -3.23 -6.00 7.90
CA HIS A 212 -2.10 -6.90 8.20
C HIS A 212 -1.61 -7.72 7.00
N THR A 213 -2.40 -7.78 5.93
CA THR A 213 -2.08 -8.46 4.67
C THR A 213 -1.19 -7.62 3.73
N VAL A 214 -0.77 -6.44 4.17
CA VAL A 214 0.02 -5.49 3.40
C VAL A 214 1.42 -5.40 4.00
N ASP A 215 2.41 -5.71 3.19
CA ASP A 215 3.82 -5.51 3.54
C ASP A 215 4.15 -4.02 3.43
N ARG A 216 4.97 -3.53 4.37
CA ARG A 216 5.52 -2.16 4.32
C ARG A 216 7.01 -2.19 4.05
N GLN A 217 7.46 -1.34 3.14
CA GLN A 217 8.87 -1.09 2.86
C GLN A 217 9.16 0.39 3.07
N TRP A 218 10.15 0.71 3.90
CA TRP A 218 10.63 2.09 4.05
C TRP A 218 11.37 2.53 2.78
N ILE A 219 11.06 3.72 2.28
CA ILE A 219 11.68 4.29 1.08
C ILE A 219 12.50 5.55 1.36
N GLY A 220 12.28 6.22 2.49
CA GLY A 220 13.06 7.39 2.85
C GLY A 220 12.37 8.26 3.91
N ASP A 221 13.07 9.29 4.33
CA ASP A 221 12.55 10.33 5.22
C ASP A 221 12.49 11.66 4.45
N ASP A 222 11.50 12.48 4.77
CA ASP A 222 11.29 13.83 4.21
C ASP A 222 11.14 14.81 5.38
N ASP A 223 12.22 15.53 5.68
CA ASP A 223 12.33 16.43 6.82
C ASP A 223 11.54 17.72 6.56
N PHE A 224 10.84 18.21 7.58
CA PHE A 224 10.23 19.53 7.52
C PHE A 224 11.25 20.63 7.81
N ARG A 225 11.07 21.77 7.15
CA ARG A 225 11.87 22.98 7.29
C ARG A 225 10.97 24.18 7.53
N VAL A 226 11.45 25.10 8.36
CA VAL A 226 10.82 26.40 8.52
C VAL A 226 11.20 27.28 7.33
N VAL A 227 10.19 27.88 6.71
CA VAL A 227 10.37 28.88 5.66
C VAL A 227 9.78 30.20 6.07
N LEU A 228 10.48 31.28 5.71
CA LEU A 228 10.09 32.66 5.98
C LEU A 228 10.12 33.49 4.70
N PRO A 229 9.34 34.56 4.62
CA PRO A 229 9.52 35.58 3.59
C PRO A 229 10.88 36.26 3.70
N ALA A 230 11.61 36.37 2.59
CA ALA A 230 12.88 37.11 2.52
C ALA A 230 12.70 38.59 2.86
N ALA A 231 11.52 39.15 2.60
CA ALA A 231 11.17 40.53 2.93
C ALA A 231 11.25 40.85 4.43
N TRP A 232 11.27 39.84 5.31
CA TRP A 232 11.42 40.04 6.76
C TRP A 232 12.87 40.28 7.19
N GLY A 233 13.84 40.23 6.26
CA GLY A 233 15.23 40.57 6.54
C GLY A 233 16.00 39.53 7.37
N ILE A 234 15.40 38.37 7.66
CA ILE A 234 16.04 37.27 8.39
C ILE A 234 16.84 36.45 7.38
N GLY A 235 18.17 36.50 7.47
CA GLY A 235 19.07 35.74 6.59
C GLY A 235 19.11 34.24 6.91
N THR A 236 19.57 33.43 5.97
CA THR A 236 19.69 31.95 6.12
C THR A 236 20.58 31.52 7.28
N ASP A 237 21.58 32.32 7.63
CA ASP A 237 22.53 32.02 8.72
C ASP A 237 22.03 32.50 10.09
N SER A 238 20.82 33.07 10.14
CA SER A 238 20.23 33.54 11.39
C SER A 238 19.91 32.37 12.30
N LYS A 239 20.43 32.42 13.52
CA LYS A 239 20.04 31.49 14.59
C LYS A 239 18.76 31.98 15.23
N VAL A 240 17.63 31.52 14.72
CA VAL A 240 16.30 31.86 15.25
C VAL A 240 15.83 30.75 16.17
N ALA A 241 15.66 31.06 17.46
CA ALA A 241 15.05 30.16 18.41
C ALA A 241 13.54 30.10 18.20
N ALA A 242 12.92 28.96 18.50
CA ALA A 242 11.48 28.76 18.33
C ALA A 242 10.60 29.89 18.91
N PRO A 243 10.84 30.41 20.14
CA PRO A 243 9.97 31.45 20.72
C PRO A 243 9.87 32.73 19.88
N HIS A 244 10.93 33.11 19.15
CA HIS A 244 10.92 34.30 18.29
C HIS A 244 9.99 34.16 17.08
N LEU A 245 9.61 32.93 16.73
CA LEU A 245 8.68 32.66 15.64
C LEU A 245 7.21 32.67 16.12
N SER A 246 6.95 32.70 17.43
CA SER A 246 5.58 32.60 17.97
C SER A 246 4.73 33.80 17.57
N ASP A 247 5.30 35.01 17.57
CA ASP A 247 4.58 36.24 17.26
C ASP A 247 4.48 36.51 15.75
N MET A 248 5.15 35.70 14.93
CA MET A 248 5.14 35.84 13.47
C MET A 248 3.81 35.34 12.88
N PRO A 249 3.39 35.84 11.69
CA PRO A 249 2.26 35.27 10.97
C PRO A 249 2.64 33.92 10.35
N TRP A 250 1.74 32.93 10.42
CA TRP A 250 1.94 31.59 9.88
C TRP A 250 0.85 31.14 8.92
N ILE A 251 1.28 30.45 7.87
CA ILE A 251 0.46 29.66 6.96
C ILE A 251 0.47 28.22 7.49
N MET A 252 -0.71 27.71 7.84
CA MET A 252 -0.89 26.40 8.47
C MET A 252 -1.67 25.45 7.55
N HIS A 253 -1.63 24.15 7.83
CA HIS A 253 -2.57 23.21 7.19
C HIS A 253 -3.95 23.31 7.84
N HIS A 254 -5.00 22.97 7.10
CA HIS A 254 -6.35 22.95 7.66
C HIS A 254 -6.43 21.97 8.85
N PRO A 255 -7.13 22.35 9.93
CA PRO A 255 -7.34 21.46 11.07
C PRO A 255 -7.96 20.12 10.64
N GLY A 256 -7.49 19.03 11.23
CA GLY A 256 -7.96 17.67 10.94
C GLY A 256 -7.18 16.93 9.85
N THR A 257 -6.23 17.59 9.17
CA THR A 257 -5.25 16.88 8.31
C THR A 257 -4.20 16.15 9.17
N SER A 258 -3.55 15.15 8.57
CA SER A 258 -2.46 14.39 9.21
C SER A 258 -1.31 15.32 9.62
N ASP A 259 -0.91 16.23 8.74
CA ASP A 259 0.16 17.18 9.02
C ASP A 259 -0.25 18.23 10.05
N ALA A 260 -1.46 18.83 9.95
CA ALA A 260 -1.92 19.81 10.94
C ALA A 260 -1.87 19.24 12.36
N THR A 261 -2.37 18.01 12.56
CA THR A 261 -2.40 17.38 13.88
C THR A 261 -1.01 17.25 14.51
N VAL A 262 0.01 16.93 13.70
CA VAL A 262 1.37 16.71 14.22
C VAL A 262 2.14 18.02 14.33
N ILE A 263 1.93 18.96 13.41
CA ILE A 263 2.52 20.30 13.46
C ILE A 263 1.99 21.06 14.68
N GLU A 264 0.68 21.00 14.96
CA GLU A 264 0.07 21.61 16.14
C GLU A 264 0.66 21.04 17.44
N ARG A 265 0.84 19.71 17.50
CA ARG A 265 1.49 19.06 18.66
C ARG A 265 2.95 19.48 18.82
N LEU A 266 3.69 19.58 17.72
CA LEU A 266 5.06 20.06 17.73
C LEU A 266 5.12 21.49 18.27
N PHE A 267 4.29 22.39 17.74
CA PHE A 267 4.26 23.78 18.16
C PHE A 267 3.87 23.89 19.64
N ALA A 268 2.85 23.17 20.09
CA ALA A 268 2.50 23.11 21.50
C ALA A 268 3.67 22.61 22.38
N SER A 269 4.42 21.60 21.94
CA SER A 269 5.59 21.08 22.68
C SER A 269 6.75 22.07 22.77
N CYS A 270 6.81 23.03 21.83
CA CYS A 270 7.77 24.13 21.81
C CYS A 270 7.23 25.42 22.46
N ASN A 271 6.03 25.38 23.04
CA ASN A 271 5.31 26.56 23.55
C ASN A 271 5.17 27.68 22.47
N LEU A 272 4.99 27.25 21.22
CA LEU A 272 4.76 28.07 20.05
C LEU A 272 3.25 28.22 19.83
N HIS A 273 2.77 29.45 19.86
CA HIS A 273 1.37 29.81 19.59
C HIS A 273 1.30 30.81 18.44
N PRO A 274 1.44 30.33 17.18
CA PRO A 274 1.56 31.20 16.03
C PRO A 274 0.28 31.97 15.73
N ARG A 275 0.43 33.20 15.22
CA ARG A 275 -0.69 33.93 14.61
C ARG A 275 -1.00 33.34 13.23
N VAL A 276 -2.04 32.55 13.12
CA VAL A 276 -2.45 31.95 11.83
C VAL A 276 -3.05 33.02 10.92
N VAL A 277 -2.48 33.19 9.73
CA VAL A 277 -2.95 34.15 8.70
C VAL A 277 -3.55 33.50 7.47
N ALA A 278 -3.28 32.21 7.24
CA ALA A 278 -3.86 31.44 6.16
C ALA A 278 -3.84 29.94 6.47
N TYR A 279 -4.75 29.21 5.83
CA TYR A 279 -4.75 27.76 5.78
C TYR A 279 -4.51 27.28 4.34
N SER A 280 -3.60 26.32 4.16
CA SER A 280 -3.28 25.69 2.88
C SER A 280 -2.75 24.27 3.10
N ASP A 281 -3.35 23.30 2.42
CA ASP A 281 -2.90 21.89 2.43
C ASP A 281 -1.97 21.58 1.24
N ASP A 282 -1.73 22.59 0.40
CA ASP A 282 -0.74 22.53 -0.68
C ASP A 282 0.53 23.28 -0.26
N PHE A 283 1.66 22.58 -0.26
CA PHE A 283 2.95 23.15 0.12
C PHE A 283 3.50 24.13 -0.91
N HIS A 284 3.20 23.96 -2.20
CA HIS A 284 3.61 24.89 -3.24
C HIS A 284 2.86 26.22 -3.08
N ALA A 285 1.55 26.19 -2.88
CA ALA A 285 0.76 27.36 -2.56
C ALA A 285 1.25 28.05 -1.28
N SER A 286 1.61 27.29 -0.25
CA SER A 286 2.20 27.82 0.97
C SER A 286 3.54 28.53 0.72
N LEU A 287 4.40 27.96 -0.14
CA LEU A 287 5.67 28.56 -0.52
C LEU A 287 5.49 29.86 -1.32
N GLU A 288 4.54 29.91 -2.24
CA GLU A 288 4.24 31.12 -3.03
C GLU A 288 3.66 32.23 -2.14
N MET A 289 2.77 31.89 -1.20
CA MET A 289 2.25 32.85 -0.23
C MET A 289 3.35 33.37 0.72
N ALA A 290 4.28 32.50 1.13
CA ALA A 290 5.46 32.91 1.89
C ALA A 290 6.37 33.83 1.06
N ALA A 291 6.62 33.51 -0.22
CA ALA A 291 7.39 34.36 -1.13
C ALA A 291 6.76 35.76 -1.27
N ALA A 292 5.43 35.84 -1.29
CA ALA A 292 4.66 37.08 -1.34
C ALA A 292 4.61 37.86 -0.02
N GLY A 293 5.19 37.34 1.07
CA GLY A 293 5.26 38.04 2.35
C GLY A 293 4.12 37.75 3.34
N LEU A 294 3.21 36.81 3.03
CA LEU A 294 2.03 36.58 3.85
C LEU A 294 2.37 36.03 5.24
N GLY A 295 3.26 35.04 5.30
CA GLY A 295 3.62 34.38 6.56
C GLY A 295 4.72 33.33 6.41
N ALA A 296 5.20 32.87 7.57
CA ALA A 296 6.05 31.71 7.71
C ALA A 296 5.27 30.42 7.41
N ALA A 297 5.95 29.35 7.03
CA ALA A 297 5.34 28.03 6.89
C ALA A 297 6.30 26.94 7.34
N LEU A 298 5.74 25.77 7.68
CA LEU A 298 6.50 24.54 7.87
C LEU A 298 6.22 23.64 6.67
N VAL A 299 7.25 23.32 5.89
CA VAL A 299 7.11 22.57 4.62
C VAL A 299 8.11 21.41 4.55
N PRO A 300 7.75 20.28 3.91
CA PRO A 300 8.69 19.19 3.68
C PRO A 300 9.81 19.62 2.73
N GLU A 301 10.97 19.01 2.89
CA GLU A 301 12.15 19.28 2.07
C GLU A 301 11.91 18.97 0.59
N LEU A 302 11.08 17.96 0.28
CA LEU A 302 10.64 17.69 -1.08
C LEU A 302 9.97 18.91 -1.74
N ALA A 303 9.13 19.67 -1.03
CA ALA A 303 8.47 20.87 -1.59
C ALA A 303 9.47 21.97 -1.96
N LEU A 304 10.59 22.03 -1.26
CA LEU A 304 11.65 23.01 -1.51
C LEU A 304 12.50 22.72 -2.75
N ARG A 305 12.24 21.62 -3.48
CA ARG A 305 12.89 21.36 -4.77
C ARG A 305 12.58 22.44 -5.80
N HIS A 306 11.40 23.04 -5.71
CA HIS A 306 11.02 24.23 -6.47
C HIS A 306 10.74 25.37 -5.49
N ARG A 307 11.77 25.82 -4.79
CA ARG A 307 11.67 26.97 -3.89
C ARG A 307 11.56 28.26 -4.71
N PRO A 308 10.48 29.05 -4.59
CA PRO A 308 10.37 30.33 -5.26
C PRO A 308 11.40 31.34 -4.73
N ALA A 309 11.75 32.32 -5.55
CA ALA A 309 12.51 33.48 -5.10
C ALA A 309 11.73 34.21 -4.00
N GLY A 310 12.43 34.79 -3.02
CA GLY A 310 11.77 35.47 -1.90
C GLY A 310 11.43 34.57 -0.71
N VAL A 311 11.83 33.31 -0.71
CA VAL A 311 11.73 32.42 0.46
C VAL A 311 13.10 32.11 1.07
N VAL A 312 13.24 32.36 2.38
CA VAL A 312 14.38 31.94 3.20
C VAL A 312 14.02 30.65 3.92
N VAL A 313 14.95 29.69 3.91
CA VAL A 313 14.82 28.44 4.68
C VAL A 313 15.69 28.58 5.92
N LEU A 314 15.12 28.32 7.10
CA LEU A 314 15.85 28.33 8.36
C LEU A 314 16.05 26.91 8.90
N ASP A 315 17.13 26.74 9.64
CA ASP A 315 17.30 25.62 10.56
C ASP A 315 16.92 26.08 11.97
N VAL A 316 15.85 25.50 12.51
CA VAL A 316 15.34 25.80 13.85
C VAL A 316 15.40 24.49 14.64
N PRO A 317 16.46 24.27 15.44
CA PRO A 317 16.73 22.98 16.06
C PRO A 317 15.59 22.42 16.93
N GLU A 318 14.75 23.29 17.48
CA GLU A 318 13.58 22.95 18.29
C GLU A 318 12.39 22.48 17.44
N ILE A 319 12.27 22.93 16.19
CA ILE A 319 11.19 22.58 15.27
C ILE A 319 11.69 21.49 14.33
N ARG A 320 11.75 20.25 14.84
CA ARG A 320 12.16 19.06 14.07
C ARG A 320 11.01 18.11 13.87
N LEU A 321 10.68 17.89 12.61
CA LEU A 321 9.66 16.95 12.19
C LEU A 321 10.08 16.28 10.90
N ALA A 322 9.73 15.01 10.73
CA ALA A 322 10.00 14.28 9.50
C ALA A 322 8.81 13.39 9.15
N ARG A 323 8.56 13.28 7.85
CA ARG A 323 7.72 12.24 7.26
C ARG A 323 8.57 11.00 7.05
N ASN A 324 8.20 9.88 7.65
CA ASN A 324 8.75 8.58 7.28
C ASN A 324 7.91 8.01 6.15
N VAL A 325 8.51 7.85 4.97
CA VAL A 325 7.83 7.45 3.75
C VAL A 325 7.94 5.94 3.55
N PHE A 326 6.83 5.29 3.24
CA PHE A 326 6.72 3.86 3.02
C PHE A 326 5.99 3.53 1.73
N ALA A 327 6.42 2.46 1.07
CA ALA A 327 5.61 1.74 0.10
C ALA A 327 4.83 0.64 0.80
N LEU A 328 3.52 0.61 0.58
CA LEU A 328 2.61 -0.42 1.03
C LEU A 328 2.27 -1.31 -0.16
N LEU A 329 2.53 -2.62 -0.04
CA LEU A 329 2.35 -3.59 -1.12
C LEU A 329 1.40 -4.69 -0.69
N ILE A 330 0.45 -5.05 -1.57
CA ILE A 330 -0.30 -6.29 -1.41
C ILE A 330 0.61 -7.47 -1.82
N ASN A 331 0.64 -8.54 -1.01
CA ASN A 331 1.58 -9.65 -1.16
C ASN A 331 1.58 -10.29 -2.57
N GLU A 332 0.40 -10.40 -3.19
CA GLU A 332 0.23 -10.96 -4.54
C GLU A 332 0.85 -10.11 -5.67
N LYS A 333 1.13 -8.83 -5.41
CA LYS A 333 1.73 -7.89 -6.38
C LYS A 333 3.23 -7.68 -6.16
N ARG A 334 3.84 -8.43 -5.26
CA ARG A 334 5.29 -8.37 -5.02
C ARG A 334 6.05 -9.13 -6.10
N THR A 335 6.15 -8.52 -7.28
CA THR A 335 6.98 -9.02 -8.39
C THR A 335 8.37 -8.39 -8.34
N ALA A 336 9.33 -8.98 -9.05
CA ALA A 336 10.69 -8.44 -9.14
C ALA A 336 10.70 -7.02 -9.75
N GLN A 337 9.84 -6.76 -10.73
CA GLN A 337 9.68 -5.46 -11.37
C GLN A 337 9.18 -4.40 -10.39
N VAL A 338 8.15 -4.73 -9.60
CA VAL A 338 7.62 -3.82 -8.58
C VAL A 338 8.66 -3.56 -7.48
N GLN A 339 9.42 -4.57 -7.09
CA GLN A 339 10.50 -4.41 -6.11
C GLN A 339 11.59 -3.45 -6.64
N LEU A 340 12.02 -3.60 -7.89
CA LEU A 340 12.96 -2.68 -8.54
C LEU A 340 12.41 -1.26 -8.63
N PHE A 341 11.11 -1.09 -8.90
CA PHE A 341 10.48 0.22 -8.89
C PHE A 341 10.51 0.88 -7.50
N VAL A 342 10.20 0.13 -6.44
CA VAL A 342 10.28 0.63 -5.05
C VAL A 342 11.73 0.98 -4.66
N GLU A 343 12.71 0.21 -5.13
CA GLU A 343 14.13 0.52 -4.95
C GLU A 343 14.53 1.83 -5.65
N LEU A 344 14.08 2.04 -6.89
CA LEU A 344 14.31 3.31 -7.60
C LEU A 344 13.68 4.51 -6.89
N LEU A 345 12.49 4.33 -6.29
CA LEU A 345 11.87 5.35 -5.43
C LEU A 345 12.77 5.69 -4.24
N ALA A 346 13.29 4.67 -3.55
CA ALA A 346 14.14 4.86 -2.39
C ALA A 346 15.48 5.53 -2.75
N GLU A 347 16.11 5.10 -3.85
CA GLU A 347 17.35 5.70 -4.36
C GLU A 347 17.14 7.17 -4.76
N THR A 348 16.01 7.47 -5.40
CA THR A 348 15.68 8.84 -5.84
C THR A 348 15.41 9.72 -4.63
N MET A 349 14.63 9.25 -3.66
CA MET A 349 14.43 9.92 -2.37
C MET A 349 15.75 10.25 -1.68
N HIS A 350 16.64 9.25 -1.59
CA HIS A 350 17.95 9.44 -0.95
C HIS A 350 18.80 10.49 -1.68
N ARG A 351 18.85 10.44 -3.01
CA ARG A 351 19.60 11.39 -3.83
C ARG A 351 19.07 12.82 -3.70
N LEU A 352 17.75 12.99 -3.63
CA LEU A 352 17.13 14.30 -3.50
C LEU A 352 17.38 14.92 -2.12
N GLY A 353 17.47 14.10 -1.07
CA GLY A 353 17.83 14.54 0.28
C GLY A 353 19.32 14.83 0.47
N THR A 354 20.22 14.19 -0.29
CA THR A 354 21.67 14.44 -0.19
C THR A 354 22.14 15.62 -1.05
N ALA A 355 21.56 15.83 -2.23
CA ALA A 355 21.98 16.84 -3.21
C ALA A 355 21.78 18.33 -2.79
N ARG A 356 21.51 18.61 -1.50
CA ARG A 356 21.39 19.97 -0.96
C ARG A 356 22.22 20.22 0.30
N LYS A 357 23.03 19.23 0.72
CA LYS A 357 24.04 19.41 1.78
C LYS A 357 25.38 19.91 1.23
N ASP A 358 25.54 19.89 -0.09
CA ASP A 358 26.61 20.52 -0.86
C ASP A 358 26.04 21.79 -1.52
#